data_AF-A0A5B0MUD1-F1
#
_entry.id   AF-A0A5B0MUD1-F1
#
_cell.length_a   1.000
_cell.length_b   1.000
_cell.length_c   1.000
_cell.angle_alpha   90.00
_cell.angle_beta   90.00
_cell.angle_gamma   90.00
#
_symmetry.space_group_name_H-M   'P 1'
#
loop_
_entity.id
_entity.type
_entity.pdbx_description
1 polymer ?
#
loop_
_entity_poly.entity_id
_entity_poly.type
_entity_poly.pdbx_seq_one_letter_code
_entity_poly.pdbx_strand_id
1 'polypeptide(L)'
;MHLEKATKEDDQTFWKLFAAHAASGKFDNLKPFKGLVMAVSVRHERESVGKSLTGVQFSPQFNDFMMTLAAISPRGAHFFQETFAGRSLRSQRDIRAKTVFL
;
A
#
# COMPACT_ATOMS: atom_id res chain seq x y z
N MET A 1 16.75 17.45 11.57
CA MET A 1 16.56 17.67 10.12
C MET A 1 15.09 17.38 9.81
N HIS A 2 14.38 18.25 9.08
CA HIS A 2 12.95 18.11 8.79
C HIS A 2 12.77 17.45 7.41
N LEU A 3 11.81 16.52 7.26
CA LEU A 3 11.52 15.82 5.99
C LEU A 3 11.31 16.78 4.81
N GLU A 4 10.61 17.89 5.04
CA GLU A 4 10.33 18.92 4.02
C GLU A 4 11.58 19.63 3.46
N LYS A 5 12.68 19.63 4.21
CA LYS A 5 13.96 20.17 3.73
C LYS A 5 14.74 19.14 2.92
N ALA A 6 14.66 17.86 3.33
CA ALA A 6 15.33 16.77 2.63
C ALA A 6 14.75 16.47 1.25
N THR A 7 13.45 16.71 1.02
CA THR A 7 12.83 16.61 -0.32
C THR A 7 13.36 17.63 -1.34
N LYS A 8 14.11 18.65 -0.89
CA LYS A 8 14.71 19.68 -1.75
C LYS A 8 16.21 19.49 -1.99
N GLU A 9 16.86 18.59 -1.25
CA GLU A 9 18.31 18.37 -1.33
C GLU A 9 18.63 17.19 -2.25
N ASP A 10 18.18 15.98 -1.91
CA ASP A 10 18.39 14.75 -2.69
C ASP A 10 17.53 13.59 -2.15
N ASP A 11 17.19 12.64 -3.03
CA ASP A 11 16.35 11.48 -2.74
C ASP A 11 16.96 10.56 -1.66
N GLN A 12 18.29 10.36 -1.62
CA GLN A 12 18.90 9.52 -0.59
C GLN A 12 18.71 10.08 0.82
N THR A 13 18.83 11.40 0.95
CA THR A 13 18.67 12.09 2.23
C THR A 13 17.23 11.97 2.73
N PHE A 14 16.27 12.09 1.81
CA PHE A 14 14.86 11.83 2.12
C PHE A 14 14.62 10.39 2.62
N TRP A 15 15.09 9.38 1.89
CA TRP A 15 14.85 7.98 2.26
C TRP A 15 15.47 7.60 3.62
N LYS A 16 16.67 8.13 3.93
CA LYS A 16 17.31 7.92 5.24
C LYS A 16 16.49 8.51 6.38
N LEU A 17 15.97 9.73 6.22
CA LEU A 17 15.10 10.36 7.23
C LEU A 17 13.75 9.66 7.35
N PHE A 18 13.15 9.29 6.22
CA PHE A 18 11.91 8.54 6.20
C PHE A 18 12.05 7.22 6.98
N ALA A 19 13.12 6.47 6.74
CA ALA A 19 13.43 5.24 7.47
C ALA A 19 13.59 5.48 8.98
N ALA A 20 14.29 6.55 9.38
CA ALA A 20 14.44 6.91 10.79
C ALA A 20 13.10 7.27 11.47
N HIS A 21 12.22 7.99 10.77
CA HIS A 21 10.88 8.29 11.26
C HIS A 21 9.99 7.04 11.35
N ALA A 22 10.06 6.16 10.35
CA ALA A 22 9.35 4.89 10.38
C ALA A 22 9.83 4.00 11.55
N ALA A 23 11.15 3.90 11.76
CA ALA A 23 11.75 3.13 12.85
C ALA A 23 11.41 3.67 14.24
N SER A 24 11.18 4.98 14.37
CA SER A 24 10.72 5.62 15.61
C SER A 24 9.20 5.57 15.82
N GLY A 25 8.47 4.80 15.01
CA GLY A 25 7.03 4.57 15.17
C GLY A 25 6.15 5.76 14.79
N LYS A 26 6.70 6.79 14.11
CA LYS A 26 5.95 8.01 13.77
C LYS A 26 4.72 7.76 12.88
N PHE A 27 4.66 6.61 12.20
CA PHE A 27 3.56 6.22 11.32
C PHE A 27 2.69 5.09 11.87
N ASP A 28 2.91 4.60 13.09
CA ASP A 28 2.19 3.42 13.60
C ASP A 28 0.67 3.63 13.74
N ASN A 29 0.25 4.88 13.95
CA ASN A 29 -1.17 5.25 14.00
C ASN A 29 -1.82 5.36 12.61
N LEU A 30 -1.02 5.42 11.54
CA LEU A 30 -1.50 5.51 10.15
C LEU A 30 -1.50 4.11 9.51
N LYS A 31 -2.31 3.20 10.05
CA LYS A 31 -2.35 1.79 9.62
C LYS A 31 -2.57 1.58 8.11
N PRO A 32 -3.47 2.31 7.42
CA PRO A 32 -3.62 2.18 5.97
C PRO A 32 -2.36 2.58 5.19
N PHE A 33 -1.65 3.63 5.64
CA PHE A 33 -0.39 4.06 5.04
C PHE A 33 0.71 3.00 5.23
N LYS A 34 0.84 2.43 6.43
CA LYS A 34 1.76 1.31 6.68
C LYS A 34 1.47 0.13 5.74
N GLY A 35 0.18 -0.18 5.56
CA GLY A 35 -0.28 -1.19 4.62
C GLY A 35 0.07 -0.91 3.16
N LEU A 36 -0.06 0.35 2.73
CA LEU A 36 0.37 0.80 1.40
C LEU A 36 1.88 0.61 1.18
N VAL A 37 2.71 1.06 2.13
CA VAL A 37 4.17 0.91 2.02
C VAL A 37 4.54 -0.57 1.90
N MET A 38 3.96 -1.44 2.73
CA MET A 38 4.16 -2.89 2.62
C MET A 38 3.72 -3.44 1.24
N ALA A 39 2.59 -2.97 0.71
CA ALA A 39 2.08 -3.38 -0.59
C ALA A 39 3.06 -3.04 -1.73
N VAL A 40 3.58 -1.81 -1.74
CA VAL A 40 4.57 -1.33 -2.71
C VAL A 40 5.86 -2.13 -2.60
N SER A 41 6.37 -2.35 -1.37
CA SER A 41 7.61 -3.10 -1.14
C SER A 41 7.50 -4.56 -1.60
N VAL A 42 6.41 -5.26 -1.23
CA VAL A 42 6.18 -6.65 -1.68
C VAL A 42 6.06 -6.74 -3.19
N ARG A 43 5.44 -5.74 -3.85
CA ARG A 43 5.38 -5.70 -5.30
C ARG A 43 6.78 -5.66 -5.91
N HIS A 44 7.60 -4.71 -5.45
CA HIS A 44 8.97 -4.57 -5.92
C HIS A 44 9.79 -5.86 -5.72
N GLU A 45 9.67 -6.49 -4.55
CA GLU A 45 10.34 -7.78 -4.27
C GLU A 45 9.89 -8.91 -5.19
N ARG A 46 8.60 -8.98 -5.54
CA ARG A 46 8.09 -10.02 -6.44
C ARG A 46 8.48 -9.77 -7.89
N GLU A 47 8.40 -8.52 -8.33
CA GLU A 47 8.79 -8.12 -9.69
C GLU A 47 10.28 -8.35 -9.91
N SER A 48 11.15 -8.08 -8.91
CA SER A 48 12.59 -8.32 -9.02
C SER A 48 12.96 -9.79 -9.21
N VAL A 49 12.09 -10.72 -8.78
CA VAL A 49 12.27 -12.18 -8.97
C VAL A 49 11.31 -12.76 -10.03
N GLY A 50 10.68 -11.92 -10.85
CA GLY A 50 9.81 -12.34 -11.95
C GLY A 50 8.50 -13.02 -11.52
N LYS A 51 8.05 -12.83 -10.27
CA LYS A 51 6.83 -13.44 -9.72
C LYS A 51 5.62 -12.53 -9.88
N SER A 52 4.45 -13.13 -10.10
CA SER A 52 3.19 -12.39 -10.13
C SER A 52 2.79 -11.88 -8.74
N LEU A 53 1.99 -10.81 -8.72
CA LEU A 53 1.36 -10.28 -7.49
C LEU A 53 0.15 -11.11 -7.01
N THR A 54 -0.16 -12.20 -7.71
CA THR A 54 -1.28 -13.07 -7.38
C THR A 54 -1.07 -13.68 -5.99
N GLY A 55 -2.09 -13.61 -5.13
CA GLY A 55 -2.07 -14.18 -3.79
C GLY A 55 -1.31 -13.36 -2.74
N VAL A 56 -0.85 -12.13 -3.04
CA VAL A 56 -0.33 -11.24 -1.99
C VAL A 56 -1.44 -10.92 -0.99
N GLN A 57 -1.14 -11.13 0.30
CA GLN A 57 -1.99 -10.74 1.42
C GLN A 57 -1.58 -9.32 1.83
N PHE A 58 -2.48 -8.37 1.63
CA PHE A 58 -2.30 -7.01 2.14
C PHE A 58 -2.86 -6.90 3.55
N SER A 59 -2.38 -5.91 4.32
CA SER A 59 -2.90 -5.66 5.67
C SER A 59 -4.41 -5.39 5.64
N PRO A 60 -5.19 -5.84 6.63
CA PRO A 60 -6.62 -5.60 6.70
C PRO A 60 -7.00 -4.12 6.55
N GLN A 61 -6.27 -3.22 7.23
CA GLN A 61 -6.58 -1.79 7.24
C GLN A 61 -6.39 -1.12 5.87
N PHE A 62 -5.43 -1.59 5.08
CA PHE A 62 -5.27 -1.14 3.70
C PHE A 62 -6.33 -1.73 2.78
N ASN A 63 -6.75 -2.98 3.00
CA ASN A 63 -7.88 -3.55 2.26
C ASN A 63 -9.18 -2.78 2.54
N ASP A 64 -9.46 -2.44 3.79
CA ASP A 64 -10.66 -1.67 4.17
C ASP A 64 -10.65 -0.28 3.53
N PHE A 65 -9.49 0.37 3.49
CA PHE A 65 -9.28 1.61 2.76
C PHE A 65 -9.58 1.45 1.27
N MET A 66 -9.02 0.42 0.63
CA MET A 66 -9.25 0.15 -0.80
C MET A 66 -10.70 -0.22 -1.10
N MET A 67 -11.38 -0.93 -0.21
CA MET A 67 -12.80 -1.25 -0.33
C MET A 67 -13.66 0.01 -0.24
N THR A 68 -13.34 0.90 0.69
CA THR A 68 -14.02 2.20 0.82
C THR A 68 -13.81 3.05 -0.43
N LEU A 69 -12.57 3.11 -0.93
CA LEU A 69 -12.24 3.81 -2.17
C LEU A 69 -13.01 3.23 -3.37
N ALA A 70 -13.12 1.89 -3.46
CA ALA A 70 -13.86 1.22 -4.53
C ALA A 70 -15.38 1.47 -4.44
N ALA A 71 -15.92 1.61 -3.23
CA ALA A 71 -17.33 1.96 -3.02
C ALA A 71 -17.64 3.39 -3.45
N ILE A 72 -16.71 4.33 -3.22
CA ILE A 72 -16.84 5.73 -3.66
C ILE A 72 -16.62 5.84 -5.17
N SER A 73 -15.57 5.20 -5.69
CA SER A 73 -15.19 5.25 -7.09
C SER A 73 -14.46 3.98 -7.51
N PRO A 74 -15.14 3.06 -8.20
CA PRO A 74 -14.50 1.85 -8.73
C PRO A 74 -13.33 2.17 -9.68
N ARG A 75 -13.45 3.24 -10.47
CA ARG A 75 -12.37 3.71 -11.36
C ARG A 75 -11.19 4.28 -10.58
N GLY A 76 -11.46 5.03 -9.51
CA GLY A 76 -10.40 5.54 -8.62
C GLY A 76 -9.63 4.43 -7.93
N ALA A 77 -10.32 3.39 -7.45
CA ALA A 77 -9.67 2.21 -6.86
C ALA A 77 -8.84 1.43 -7.89
N HIS A 78 -9.33 1.29 -9.12
CA HIS A 78 -8.56 0.66 -10.21
C HIS A 78 -7.28 1.45 -10.51
N PHE A 79 -7.39 2.76 -10.71
CA PHE A 79 -6.26 3.63 -10.96
C PHE A 79 -5.23 3.54 -9.83
N PHE A 80 -5.68 3.65 -8.58
CA PHE A 80 -4.82 3.54 -7.41
C PHE A 80 -4.04 2.22 -7.38
N GLN A 81 -4.73 1.11 -7.66
CA GLN A 81 -4.13 -0.20 -7.71
C GLN A 81 -3.02 -0.29 -8.78
N GLU A 82 -3.27 0.24 -9.98
CA GLU A 82 -2.28 0.23 -11.07
C GLU A 82 -1.04 1.06 -10.71
N THR A 83 -1.25 2.23 -10.10
CA THR A 83 -0.17 3.15 -9.73
C THR A 83 0.72 2.61 -8.61
N PHE A 84 0.14 2.10 -7.50
CA PHE A 84 0.90 1.84 -6.28
C PHE A 84 1.03 0.36 -5.87
N ALA A 85 0.37 -0.56 -6.58
CA ALA A 85 0.09 -1.94 -6.16
C ALA A 85 -1.20 -2.11 -5.36
N GLY A 86 -2.01 -3.10 -5.75
CA GLY A 86 -3.23 -3.53 -5.06
C GLY A 86 -3.76 -4.84 -5.64
N ARG A 87 -4.80 -5.42 -5.02
CA ARG A 87 -5.52 -6.62 -5.51
C ARG A 87 -6.49 -6.24 -6.61
N SER A 88 -6.57 -7.04 -7.68
CA SER A 88 -7.50 -6.79 -8.80
C SER A 88 -8.93 -6.66 -8.28
N LEU A 89 -9.74 -5.83 -8.94
CA LEU A 89 -11.17 -5.69 -8.62
C LEU A 89 -11.88 -7.06 -8.52
N ARG A 90 -11.43 -8.04 -9.31
CA ARG A 90 -11.90 -9.43 -9.24
C ARG A 90 -11.55 -10.11 -7.92
N SER A 91 -10.29 -10.01 -7.48
CA SER A 91 -9.85 -10.54 -6.18
C SER A 91 -10.54 -9.84 -4.99
N GLN A 92 -10.84 -8.54 -5.09
CA GLN A 92 -11.59 -7.82 -4.06
C GLN A 92 -13.04 -8.34 -3.93
N ARG A 93 -13.69 -8.64 -5.05
CA ARG A 93 -15.04 -9.24 -5.07
C ARG A 93 -15.05 -10.64 -4.45
N ASP A 94 -14.03 -11.45 -4.71
CA ASP A 94 -13.92 -12.80 -4.14
C ASP A 94 -13.73 -12.79 -2.61
N ILE A 95 -13.03 -11.80 -2.06
CA ILE A 95 -12.93 -11.63 -0.59
C ILE A 95 -14.30 -11.29 -0.01
N ARG A 96 -15.01 -10.34 -0.64
CA ARG A 96 -16.33 -9.90 -0.18
C ARG A 96 -17.35 -11.04 -0.20
N ALA A 97 -17.30 -11.91 -1.21
CA ALA A 97 -18.13 -13.11 -1.26
C ALA A 97 -17.82 -14.12 -0.14
N LYS A 98 -16.55 -14.21 0.28
CA LYS A 98 -16.14 -15.10 1.39
C LYS A 98 -16.45 -14.53 2.77
N THR A 99 -16.45 -13.21 2.94
CA THR A 99 -16.78 -12.54 4.21
C THR A 99 -18.29 -12.51 4.49
N VAL A 100 -19.15 -12.62 3.47
CA VAL A 100 -20.63 -12.64 3.65
C VAL A 100 -21.16 -14.03 4.03
N PHE A 101 -20.34 -15.07 3.92
CA PHE A 101 -20.70 -16.48 4.21
C PHE A 101 -20.11 -17.03 5.52
N LEU A 102 -19.56 -16.14 6.38
CA LEU A 102 -19.12 -16.44 7.75
C LEU A 102 -19.83 -15.47 8.71
#